data_AF-A0A966USC0-F1
#
_entry.id   AF-A0A966USC0-F1
#
_cell.length_a   1.000
_cell.length_b   1.000
_cell.length_c   1.000
_cell.angle_alpha   90.00
_cell.angle_beta   90.00
_cell.angle_gamma   90.00
#
_symmetry.space_group_name_H-M   'P 1'
#
loop_
_entity.id
_entity.type
_entity.pdbx_description
1 polymer ?
#
loop_
_entity_poly.entity_id
_entity_poly.type
_entity_poly.pdbx_seq_one_letter_code
_entity_poly.pdbx_strand_id
1 'polypeptide(L)'
;MELQPSLQRQVDHGSSGLDILHGALKVLMVDAEDELRMAQETEEANDYDDAMESMERKYWEGQVDALAHLYELTYALSFAIAERESSNA
;
A
#
# COMPACT_ATOMS: atom_id res chain seq x y z
N MET A 1 -16.10 -10.36 -7.90
CA MET A 1 -14.79 -9.69 -7.89
C MET A 1 -13.77 -10.68 -8.40
N GLU A 2 -12.89 -10.25 -9.30
CA GLU A 2 -11.79 -11.07 -9.84
C GLU A 2 -10.45 -10.50 -9.37
N LEU A 3 -9.50 -11.38 -9.06
CA LEU A 3 -8.14 -10.97 -8.68
C LEU A 3 -7.34 -10.58 -9.91
N GLN A 4 -6.37 -9.68 -9.72
CA GLN A 4 -5.37 -9.45 -10.76
C GLN A 4 -4.63 -10.76 -11.08
N PRO A 5 -4.28 -11.03 -12.36
CA PRO A 5 -3.63 -12.28 -12.75
C PRO A 5 -2.33 -12.59 -12.01
N SER A 6 -1.57 -11.56 -11.62
CA SER A 6 -0.35 -11.70 -10.79
C SER A 6 -0.64 -12.21 -9.39
N LEU A 7 -1.74 -11.77 -8.76
CA LEU A 7 -2.14 -12.21 -7.43
C LEU A 7 -2.72 -13.63 -7.46
N GLN A 8 -3.53 -13.96 -8.47
CA GLN A 8 -4.05 -15.31 -8.65
C GLN A 8 -2.92 -16.34 -8.78
N ARG A 9 -1.87 -16.03 -9.55
CA ARG A 9 -0.70 -16.91 -9.66
C ARG A 9 -0.02 -17.17 -8.31
N GLN A 10 0.06 -16.18 -7.42
CA GLN A 10 0.65 -16.39 -6.09
C GLN A 10 -0.21 -17.31 -5.23
N VAL A 11 -1.54 -17.20 -5.33
CA VAL A 11 -2.46 -18.15 -4.70
C VAL A 11 -2.22 -19.55 -5.24
N ASP A 12 -2.14 -19.71 -6.57
CA ASP A 12 -1.90 -21.00 -7.22
C ASP A 12 -0.54 -21.61 -6.84
N HIS A 13 0.45 -20.79 -6.51
CA HIS A 13 1.76 -21.20 -6.01
C HIS A 13 1.80 -21.51 -4.50
N GLY A 14 0.68 -21.34 -3.78
CA GLY A 14 0.59 -21.63 -2.34
C GLY A 14 1.21 -20.57 -1.44
N SER A 15 1.46 -19.35 -1.94
CA SER A 15 1.90 -18.23 -1.11
C SER A 15 0.84 -17.90 -0.05
N SER A 16 1.28 -17.51 1.16
CA SER A 16 0.35 -17.14 2.21
C SER A 16 -0.40 -15.84 1.86
N GLY A 17 -1.62 -15.69 2.36
CA GLY A 17 -2.39 -14.46 2.14
C GLY A 17 -1.68 -13.19 2.64
N LEU A 18 -0.87 -13.31 3.71
CA LEU A 18 -0.07 -12.19 4.23
C LEU A 18 1.10 -11.84 3.30
N ASP A 19 1.80 -12.83 2.74
CA ASP A 19 2.88 -12.57 1.78
C ASP A 19 2.36 -11.92 0.50
N ILE A 20 1.21 -12.39 0.02
CA ILE A 20 0.53 -11.82 -1.15
C ILE A 20 0.13 -10.36 -0.87
N LEU A 21 -0.47 -10.10 0.29
CA LEU A 21 -0.88 -8.75 0.70
C LEU A 21 0.34 -7.84 0.85
N HIS A 22 1.41 -8.33 1.47
CA HIS A 22 2.67 -7.61 1.66
C HIS A 22 3.24 -7.13 0.31
N GLY A 23 3.32 -8.02 -0.67
CA GLY A 23 3.77 -7.67 -2.02
C GLY A 23 2.82 -6.72 -2.75
N ALA A 24 1.50 -6.95 -2.65
CA ALA A 24 0.50 -6.12 -3.30
C ALA A 24 0.48 -4.68 -2.75
N LEU A 25 0.62 -4.51 -1.43
CA LEU A 25 0.66 -3.21 -0.78
C LEU A 25 1.84 -2.37 -1.28
N LYS A 26 3.00 -2.98 -1.53
CA LYS A 26 4.15 -2.26 -2.08
C LYS A 26 3.88 -1.66 -3.46
N VAL A 27 3.15 -2.37 -4.33
CA VAL A 27 2.75 -1.84 -5.64
C VAL A 27 1.79 -0.68 -5.45
N LEU A 28 0.76 -0.84 -4.61
CA LEU A 28 -0.20 0.22 -4.32
C LEU A 28 0.43 1.47 -3.70
N MET A 29 1.46 1.29 -2.86
CA MET A 29 2.22 2.41 -2.28
C MET A 29 2.96 3.19 -3.36
N VAL A 30 3.67 2.51 -4.27
CA VAL A 30 4.36 3.18 -5.39
C VAL A 30 3.37 3.96 -6.25
N ASP A 31 2.24 3.35 -6.58
CA ASP A 31 1.19 4.03 -7.37
C ASP A 31 0.66 5.27 -6.62
N ALA A 32 0.39 5.16 -5.30
CA ALA A 32 -0.10 6.28 -4.49
C ALA A 32 0.95 7.38 -4.27
N GLU A 33 2.23 7.03 -4.14
CA GLU A 33 3.34 7.98 -4.06
C GLU A 33 3.49 8.79 -5.35
N ASP A 34 3.30 8.14 -6.50
CA ASP A 34 3.31 8.82 -7.80
C ASP A 34 2.13 9.78 -7.95
N GLU A 35 0.92 9.38 -7.55
CA GLU A 35 -0.26 10.27 -7.55
C GLU A 35 -0.09 11.45 -6.59
N LEU A 36 0.46 11.21 -5.39
CA LEU A 36 0.77 12.28 -4.44
C LEU A 36 1.77 13.29 -5.04
N ARG A 37 2.83 12.80 -5.69
CA ARG A 37 3.80 13.65 -6.38
C ARG A 37 3.14 14.49 -7.47
N MET A 38 2.27 13.90 -8.29
CA MET A 38 1.55 14.64 -9.34
C MET A 38 0.59 15.68 -8.77
N ALA A 39 -0.09 15.36 -7.67
CA ALA A 39 -0.96 16.31 -6.97
C ALA A 39 -0.16 17.49 -6.38
N GLN A 40 1.03 17.22 -5.81
CA GLN A 40 1.95 18.25 -5.35
C GLN A 40 2.42 19.16 -6.49
N GLU A 41 2.87 18.58 -7.62
CA GLU A 41 3.31 19.32 -8.80
C GLU A 41 2.18 20.21 -9.37
N THR A 42 0.94 19.72 -9.35
CA THR A 42 -0.24 20.47 -9.82
C THR A 42 -0.54 21.65 -8.89
N GLU A 43 -0.62 21.41 -7.58
CA GLU A 43 -0.88 22.46 -6.58
C GLU A 43 0.21 23.54 -6.62
N GLU A 44 1.48 23.14 -6.79
CA GLU A 44 2.62 24.05 -6.96
C GLU A 44 2.54 24.87 -8.25
N ALA A 45 2.14 24.25 -9.37
CA ALA A 45 2.01 24.93 -10.66
C ALA A 45 0.90 25.99 -10.66
N ASN A 46 -0.11 25.85 -9.80
CA ASN A 46 -1.21 26.79 -9.64
C ASN A 46 -1.03 27.77 -8.47
N ASP A 47 0.21 27.93 -7.97
CA ASP A 47 0.57 28.87 -6.89
C ASP A 47 -0.30 28.70 -5.63
N TYR A 48 -0.73 27.46 -5.36
CA TYR A 48 -1.56 27.08 -4.21
C TYR A 48 -2.91 27.84 -4.10
N ASP A 49 -3.44 28.37 -5.21
CA ASP A 49 -4.65 29.21 -5.21
C ASP A 49 -5.96 28.37 -5.27
N ASP A 50 -5.89 27.07 -5.62
CA ASP A 50 -7.05 26.18 -5.70
C ASP A 50 -7.15 25.22 -4.50
N ALA A 51 -8.15 25.45 -3.66
CA ALA A 51 -8.44 24.61 -2.50
C ALA A 51 -8.79 23.15 -2.87
N MET A 52 -9.31 22.88 -4.07
CA MET A 52 -9.60 21.52 -4.53
C MET A 52 -8.31 20.73 -4.76
N GLU A 53 -7.26 21.38 -5.24
CA GLU A 53 -5.95 20.76 -5.46
C GLU A 53 -5.25 20.45 -4.14
N SER A 54 -5.39 21.35 -3.16
CA SER A 54 -4.97 21.08 -1.77
C SER A 54 -5.69 19.88 -1.15
N MET A 55 -6.97 19.68 -1.49
CA MET A 55 -7.73 18.51 -1.03
C MET A 55 -7.25 17.22 -1.70
N GLU A 56 -7.00 17.26 -3.01
CA GLU A 56 -6.46 16.12 -3.76
C GLU A 56 -5.09 15.69 -3.22
N ARG A 57 -4.17 16.64 -2.99
CA ARG A 57 -2.87 16.34 -2.37
C ARG A 57 -3.04 15.69 -0.99
N LYS A 58 -3.90 16.23 -0.13
CA LYS A 58 -4.16 15.66 1.21
C LYS A 58 -4.80 14.27 1.15
N TYR A 59 -5.64 14.01 0.15
CA TYR A 59 -6.21 12.69 -0.07
C TYR A 59 -5.11 11.67 -0.35
N TRP A 60 -4.22 11.97 -1.30
CA TRP A 60 -3.12 11.07 -1.64
C TRP A 60 -2.09 10.93 -0.52
N GLU A 61 -1.85 12.00 0.25
CA GLU A 61 -1.03 11.95 1.48
C GLU A 61 -1.60 10.93 2.48
N GLY A 62 -2.90 11.01 2.75
CA GLY A 62 -3.59 10.04 3.61
C GLY A 62 -3.62 8.62 3.04
N GLN A 63 -3.69 8.47 1.72
CA GLN A 63 -3.66 7.18 1.04
C GLN A 63 -2.30 6.49 1.21
N VAL A 64 -1.20 7.24 1.02
CA VAL A 64 0.17 6.76 1.26
C VAL A 64 0.34 6.34 2.72
N ASP A 65 -0.07 7.17 3.68
CA ASP A 65 0.01 6.87 5.11
C ASP A 65 -0.74 5.59 5.47
N ALA A 66 -1.97 5.44 4.97
CA ALA A 66 -2.79 4.26 5.24
C ALA A 66 -2.16 2.97 4.68
N LEU A 67 -1.64 3.03 3.45
CA LEU A 67 -0.98 1.90 2.82
C LEU A 67 0.32 1.53 3.55
N ALA A 68 1.12 2.52 3.98
CA ALA A 68 2.33 2.32 4.75
C ALA A 68 2.05 1.63 6.10
N HIS A 69 1.02 2.07 6.83
CA HIS A 69 0.61 1.44 8.09
C HIS A 69 0.18 -0.02 7.89
N LEU A 70 -0.59 -0.31 6.83
CA LEU A 70 -0.97 -1.69 6.52
C LEU A 70 0.25 -2.53 6.15
N TYR A 71 1.18 -1.99 5.37
CA TYR A 71 2.40 -2.68 4.98
C TYR A 71 3.25 -3.04 6.21
N GLU A 72 3.46 -2.11 7.13
CA GLU A 72 4.15 -2.38 8.40
C GLU A 72 3.43 -3.44 9.23
N LEU A 73 2.10 -3.37 9.31
CA LEU A 73 1.30 -4.36 10.01
C LEU A 73 1.48 -5.77 9.41
N THR A 74 1.61 -5.91 8.09
CA THR A 74 1.89 -7.22 7.47
C THR A 74 3.23 -7.80 7.92
N TYR A 75 4.27 -6.97 8.08
CA TYR A 75 5.55 -7.43 8.64
C TYR A 75 5.39 -7.89 10.09
N ALA A 76 4.78 -7.06 10.94
CA ALA A 76 4.59 -7.37 12.35
C ALA A 76 3.82 -8.69 12.55
N LEU A 77 2.75 -8.89 11.77
CA LEU A 77 1.96 -10.12 11.80
C LEU A 77 2.76 -11.33 11.33
N SER A 78 3.55 -11.18 10.26
CA SER A 78 4.38 -12.27 9.73
C SER A 78 5.38 -12.76 10.77
N PHE A 79 6.06 -11.84 11.47
CA PHE A 79 6.98 -12.20 12.56
C PHE A 79 6.28 -12.86 13.74
N ALA A 80 5.14 -12.31 14.20
CA ALA A 80 4.40 -12.86 15.33
C ALA A 80 3.86 -14.28 15.04
N ILE A 81 3.42 -14.55 13.81
CA ILE A 81 2.97 -15.88 13.39
C ILE A 81 4.16 -16.85 13.35
N ALA A 82 5.29 -16.46 12.76
CA ALA A 82 6.50 -17.28 12.71
C ALA A 82 7.01 -17.64 14.12
N GLU A 83 7.01 -16.68 15.05
CA GLU A 83 7.38 -16.92 16.45
C GLU A 83 6.44 -17.94 17.11
N ARG A 84 5.12 -17.80 16.93
CA ARG A 84 4.14 -18.76 17.45
C ARG A 84 4.34 -20.16 16.88
N GLU A 85 4.62 -20.28 15.59
CA GLU A 85 4.84 -21.58 14.93
C GLU A 85 6.12 -22.24 15.44
N SER A 86 7.20 -21.47 15.62
CA SER A 86 8.44 -21.97 16.21
C SER A 86 8.29 -22.40 17.67
N SER A 87 7.43 -21.73 18.44
CA SER A 87 7.15 -22.07 19.86
C SER A 87 6.29 -23.32 20.02
N ASN A 88 5.56 -23.71 18.98
CA ASN A 88 4.68 -24.87 18.96
C ASN A 88 5.32 -26.11 18.31
N ALA A 89 6.57 -25.99 17.81
CA ALA A 89 7.36 -27.04 17.17
C ALA A 89 8.31 -27.71 18.18
#